data_AF-A0A931SXD5-F1
#
_entry.id   AF-A0A931SXD5-F1
#
_cell.length_a   1.000
_cell.length_b   1.000
_cell.length_c   1.000
_cell.angle_alpha   90.00
_cell.angle_beta   90.00
_cell.angle_gamma   90.00
#
_symmetry.space_group_name_H-M   'P 1'
#
loop_
_entity.id
_entity.type
_entity.pdbx_description
1 polymer ?
#
loop_
_entity_poly.entity_id
_entity_poly.type
_entity_poly.pdbx_seq_one_letter_code
_entity_poly.pdbx_strand_id
1 'polypeptide(L)'
;MKKNEYKKILRSVTHSLFWFLIGAALGLFFIVSFAFILFQRQYADVVYPGVMVNGVNFGGKTKEEVKRFFALKNAKIAQTQFALTSDYGVATISAKQLNFGYNEELLANQAYSVGKS
;
A
#
# COMPACT_ATOMS: atom_id res chain seq x y z
N MET A 1 26.90 -9.07 59.24
CA MET A 1 26.20 -10.21 58.60
C MET A 1 25.19 -9.79 57.51
N LYS A 2 24.40 -8.72 57.68
CA LYS A 2 23.33 -8.31 56.73
C LYS A 2 23.78 -7.98 55.29
N LYS A 3 24.99 -7.44 55.07
CA LYS A 3 25.46 -6.97 53.74
C LYS A 3 25.57 -8.07 52.66
N ASN A 4 25.82 -9.32 53.07
CA ASN A 4 25.91 -10.46 52.13
C ASN A 4 24.54 -10.97 51.69
N GLU A 5 23.51 -10.85 52.54
CA GLU A 5 22.13 -11.24 52.19
C GLU A 5 21.52 -10.27 51.18
N TYR A 6 21.74 -8.96 51.35
CA TYR A 6 21.32 -7.95 50.36
C TYR A 6 21.96 -8.18 48.98
N LYS A 7 23.25 -8.51 48.92
CA LYS A 7 23.93 -8.84 47.64
C LYS A 7 23.34 -10.08 46.97
N LYS A 8 22.97 -11.10 47.74
CA LYS A 8 22.40 -12.36 47.22
C LYS A 8 20.99 -12.14 46.66
N ILE A 9 20.15 -11.38 47.38
CA ILE A 9 18.81 -11.00 46.93
C ILE A 9 18.90 -10.12 45.68
N LEU A 10 19.77 -9.10 45.68
CA LEU A 10 19.95 -8.22 44.53
C LEU A 10 20.38 -9.00 43.27
N ARG A 11 21.32 -9.94 43.40
CA ARG A 11 21.75 -10.80 42.29
C ARG A 11 20.61 -11.66 41.75
N SER A 12 19.77 -12.21 42.65
CA SER A 12 18.61 -13.01 42.25
C SER A 12 17.57 -12.17 41.51
N VAL A 13 17.25 -10.98 42.02
CA VAL A 13 16.29 -10.06 41.40
C VAL A 13 16.80 -9.59 40.04
N THR A 14 18.08 -9.22 39.93
CA THR A 14 18.66 -8.83 38.63
C THR A 14 18.66 -9.96 37.62
N HIS A 15 18.88 -11.21 38.07
CA HIS A 15 18.87 -12.37 37.20
C HIS A 15 17.46 -12.69 36.70
N SER A 16 16.46 -12.68 37.60
CA SER A 16 15.05 -12.85 37.23
C SER A 16 14.56 -11.73 36.31
N LEU A 17 14.93 -10.47 36.59
CA LEU A 17 14.58 -9.33 35.74
C LEU A 17 15.22 -9.45 34.35
N PHE A 18 16.48 -9.87 34.28
CA PHE A 18 17.17 -10.10 33.02
C PHE A 18 16.46 -11.15 32.15
N TRP A 19 16.12 -12.30 32.71
CA TRP A 19 15.37 -13.33 31.99
C TRP A 19 13.96 -12.89 31.61
N PHE A 20 13.29 -12.13 32.48
CA PHE A 20 11.98 -11.56 32.16
C PHE A 20 12.06 -10.60 30.97
N LEU A 21 13.05 -9.69 30.94
CA LEU A 21 13.24 -8.75 29.84
C LEU A 21 13.58 -9.47 28.53
N ILE A 22 14.37 -10.54 28.58
CA ILE A 22 14.64 -11.40 27.41
C ILE A 22 13.35 -12.05 26.92
N GLY A 23 12.56 -12.64 27.83
CA GLY A 23 11.28 -13.26 27.48
C GLY A 23 10.31 -12.24 26.88
N ALA A 24 10.23 -11.04 27.45
CA ALA A 24 9.40 -9.95 26.95
C ALA A 24 9.85 -9.46 25.56
N ALA A 25 11.16 -9.31 25.35
CA ALA A 25 11.72 -8.92 24.06
C ALA A 25 11.45 -9.97 22.98
N LEU A 26 11.64 -11.26 23.31
CA LEU A 26 11.31 -12.37 22.41
C LEU A 26 9.81 -12.44 22.11
N GLY A 27 8.98 -12.30 23.14
CA GLY A 27 7.52 -12.27 22.98
C GLY A 27 7.07 -11.15 22.06
N LEU A 28 7.59 -9.93 22.26
CA LEU A 28 7.31 -8.78 21.39
C LEU A 28 7.78 -9.04 19.96
N PHE A 29 8.99 -9.58 19.80
CA PHE A 29 9.53 -9.95 18.49
C PHE A 29 8.61 -10.92 17.74
N PHE A 30 8.12 -11.96 18.39
CA PHE A 30 7.18 -12.90 17.78
C PHE A 30 5.85 -12.25 17.44
N ILE A 31 5.27 -11.45 18.36
CA ILE A 31 4.00 -10.75 18.11
C ILE A 31 4.10 -9.85 16.88
N VAL A 32 5.14 -9.03 16.79
CA VAL A 32 5.36 -8.14 15.65
C VAL A 32 5.58 -8.93 14.37
N SER A 33 6.37 -10.00 14.42
CA SER A 33 6.64 -10.86 13.26
C SER A 33 5.37 -11.53 12.72
N PHE A 34 4.54 -12.10 13.60
CA PHE A 34 3.27 -12.71 13.21
C PHE A 34 2.28 -11.68 12.67
N ALA A 35 2.15 -10.52 13.31
CA ALA A 35 1.31 -9.45 12.83
C ALA A 35 1.72 -9.00 11.42
N PHE A 36 3.03 -8.88 11.17
CA PHE A 36 3.56 -8.52 9.86
C PHE A 36 3.26 -9.56 8.79
N ILE A 37 3.46 -10.85 9.08
CA ILE A 37 3.15 -11.94 8.13
C ILE A 37 1.65 -11.99 7.80
N LEU A 38 0.79 -11.85 8.82
CA LEU A 38 -0.66 -11.81 8.62
C LEU A 38 -1.07 -10.62 7.77
N PHE A 39 -0.48 -9.45 8.01
CA PHE A 39 -0.72 -8.26 7.21
C PHE A 39 -0.30 -8.46 5.75
N GLN A 40 0.91 -8.95 5.49
CA GLN A 40 1.38 -9.23 4.13
C GLN A 40 0.47 -10.22 3.40
N ARG A 41 0.00 -11.27 4.07
CA ARG A 41 -0.94 -12.24 3.47
C ARG A 41 -2.30 -11.64 3.19
N GLN A 42 -2.85 -10.88 4.14
CA GLN A 42 -4.16 -10.24 3.99
C GLN A 42 -4.22 -9.27 2.79
N TYR A 43 -3.10 -8.62 2.51
CA TYR A 43 -2.98 -7.63 1.43
C TYR A 43 -2.11 -8.08 0.26
N ALA A 44 -1.91 -9.40 0.10
CA ALA A 44 -1.10 -9.95 -0.97
C ALA A 44 -1.64 -9.52 -2.35
N ASP A 45 -2.94 -9.72 -2.59
CA ASP A 45 -3.58 -9.54 -3.91
C ASP A 45 -4.36 -8.22 -4.07
N VAL A 46 -4.28 -7.35 -3.06
CA VAL A 46 -5.00 -6.07 -3.06
C VAL A 46 -4.07 -4.91 -2.81
N VAL A 47 -4.45 -3.74 -3.30
CA VAL A 47 -3.79 -2.46 -3.02
C VAL A 47 -3.84 -2.19 -1.51
N TYR A 48 -2.74 -1.71 -0.94
CA TYR A 48 -2.66 -1.39 0.49
C TYR A 48 -3.66 -0.30 0.90
N PRO A 49 -4.21 -0.37 2.13
CA PRO A 49 -5.10 0.66 2.64
C PRO A 49 -4.48 2.06 2.55
N GLY A 50 -5.29 3.06 2.19
CA GLY A 50 -4.85 4.46 2.12
C GLY A 50 -4.22 4.89 0.80
N VAL A 51 -3.96 3.97 -0.15
CA VAL A 51 -3.51 4.34 -1.49
C VAL A 51 -4.64 5.03 -2.26
N MET A 52 -4.35 6.23 -2.76
CA MET A 52 -5.28 7.06 -3.53
C MET A 52 -4.65 7.48 -4.85
N VAL A 53 -5.44 7.47 -5.93
CA VAL A 53 -5.05 8.05 -7.22
C VAL A 53 -6.04 9.16 -7.56
N ASN A 54 -5.55 10.39 -7.64
CA ASN A 54 -6.36 11.58 -7.93
C ASN A 54 -7.60 11.70 -7.01
N GLY A 55 -7.42 11.49 -5.71
CA GLY A 55 -8.48 11.55 -4.69
C GLY A 55 -9.42 10.33 -4.62
N VAL A 56 -9.27 9.34 -5.51
CA VAL A 56 -10.03 8.10 -5.45
C VAL A 56 -9.27 7.06 -4.63
N ASN A 57 -9.91 6.53 -3.59
CA ASN A 57 -9.34 5.48 -2.75
C ASN A 57 -9.40 4.11 -3.44
N PHE A 58 -8.23 3.47 -3.58
CA PHE A 58 -8.09 2.13 -4.14
C PHE A 58 -7.68 1.08 -3.11
N GLY A 59 -7.49 1.46 -1.84
CA GLY A 59 -7.17 0.51 -0.78
C GLY A 59 -8.19 -0.64 -0.71
N GLY A 60 -7.67 -1.86 -0.62
CA GLY A 60 -8.46 -3.10 -0.61
C GLY A 60 -8.98 -3.56 -1.96
N LYS A 61 -8.71 -2.82 -3.05
CA LYS A 61 -9.08 -3.25 -4.41
C LYS A 61 -8.00 -4.10 -5.05
N THR A 62 -8.38 -5.05 -5.89
CA THR A 62 -7.40 -5.81 -6.69
C THR A 62 -6.84 -4.93 -7.82
N LYS A 63 -5.70 -5.35 -8.37
CA LYS A 63 -5.08 -4.69 -9.54
C LYS A 63 -6.07 -4.58 -10.71
N GLU A 64 -6.83 -5.63 -10.96
CA GLU A 64 -7.83 -5.72 -12.04
C GLU A 64 -8.99 -4.75 -11.82
N GLU A 65 -9.41 -4.56 -10.57
CA GLU A 65 -10.44 -3.58 -10.23
C GLU A 65 -9.99 -2.15 -10.49
N VAL A 66 -8.73 -1.82 -10.15
CA VAL A 66 -8.13 -0.52 -10.47
C VAL A 66 -8.05 -0.32 -11.99
N LYS A 67 -7.55 -1.34 -12.71
CA LYS A 67 -7.46 -1.31 -14.18
C LYS A 67 -8.83 -1.09 -14.81
N ARG A 68 -9.85 -1.83 -14.38
CA ARG A 68 -11.22 -1.71 -14.86
C ARG A 68 -11.80 -0.32 -14.61
N PHE A 69 -11.49 0.30 -13.48
CA PHE A 69 -11.94 1.66 -13.19
C PHE A 69 -11.43 2.68 -14.22
N PHE A 70 -10.15 2.63 -14.55
CA PHE A 70 -9.57 3.53 -15.56
C PHE A 70 -10.02 3.17 -16.98
N ALA A 71 -10.19 1.89 -17.30
CA ALA A 71 -10.76 1.46 -18.58
C ALA A 71 -12.18 2.02 -18.81
N LEU A 72 -13.03 2.02 -17.77
CA LEU A 72 -14.36 2.62 -17.82
C LEU A 72 -14.32 4.14 -18.00
N LYS A 73 -13.33 4.83 -17.41
CA LYS A 73 -13.09 6.26 -17.66
C LYS A 73 -12.66 6.51 -19.11
N ASN A 74 -11.75 5.69 -19.63
CA ASN A 74 -11.28 5.78 -21.02
C ASN A 74 -12.43 5.57 -22.01
N ALA A 75 -13.32 4.61 -21.75
CA ALA A 75 -14.50 4.38 -22.59
C ALA A 75 -15.41 5.62 -22.70
N LYS A 76 -15.54 6.41 -21.61
CA LYS A 76 -16.26 7.69 -21.63
C LYS A 76 -15.50 8.77 -22.39
N ILE A 77 -14.19 8.88 -22.18
CA ILE A 77 -13.33 9.88 -22.85
C ILE A 77 -13.26 9.62 -24.36
N ALA A 78 -13.28 8.36 -24.79
CA ALA A 78 -13.15 7.98 -26.19
C ALA A 78 -14.20 8.62 -27.12
N GLN A 79 -15.36 9.03 -26.57
CA GLN A 79 -16.44 9.67 -27.32
C GLN A 79 -16.23 11.18 -27.50
N THR A 80 -15.27 11.79 -26.79
CA THR A 80 -14.94 13.20 -26.91
C THR A 80 -14.38 13.52 -28.28
N GLN A 81 -14.86 14.60 -28.89
CA GLN A 81 -14.36 15.13 -30.15
C GLN A 81 -13.61 16.45 -29.88
N PHE A 82 -12.49 16.62 -30.57
CA PHE A 82 -11.68 17.83 -30.56
C PHE A 82 -11.82 18.49 -31.93
N ALA A 83 -12.30 19.73 -31.95
CA ALA A 83 -12.33 20.56 -33.14
C ALA A 83 -11.08 21.46 -33.16
N LEU A 84 -10.17 21.19 -34.09
CA LEU A 84 -8.98 21.99 -34.34
C LEU A 84 -9.35 23.05 -35.38
N THR A 85 -9.28 24.32 -35.00
CA THR A 85 -9.64 25.44 -35.87
C THR A 85 -8.37 26.18 -36.31
N SER A 86 -8.29 26.49 -37.60
CA SER A 86 -7.20 27.27 -38.21
C SER A 86 -7.73 28.15 -39.33
N ASP A 87 -6.90 29.07 -39.83
CA ASP A 87 -7.22 29.92 -40.99
C ASP A 87 -7.55 29.10 -42.27
N TYR A 88 -7.14 27.83 -42.31
CA TYR A 88 -7.36 26.91 -43.42
C TYR A 88 -8.59 26.00 -43.25
N GLY A 89 -9.32 26.10 -42.13
CA GLY A 89 -10.55 25.34 -41.87
C GLY A 89 -10.59 24.64 -40.50
N VAL A 90 -11.59 23.76 -40.34
CA VAL A 90 -11.84 22.99 -39.11
C VAL A 90 -11.62 21.50 -39.36
N ALA A 91 -10.73 20.89 -38.57
CA ALA A 91 -10.52 19.45 -38.53
C ALA A 91 -11.09 18.89 -37.23
N THR A 92 -11.88 17.81 -37.31
CA THR A 92 -12.43 17.14 -36.12
C THR A 92 -11.74 15.79 -35.92
N ILE A 93 -11.21 15.56 -34.73
CA ILE A 93 -10.58 14.29 -34.35
C ILE A 93 -11.15 13.81 -33.01
N SER A 94 -11.41 12.52 -32.89
CA SER A 94 -11.88 11.93 -31.63
C SER A 94 -10.73 11.60 -30.69
N ALA A 95 -10.99 11.62 -29.39
CA ALA A 95 -10.07 11.13 -28.37
C ALA A 95 -9.65 9.68 -28.61
N LYS A 96 -10.56 8.85 -29.13
CA LYS A 96 -10.26 7.47 -29.53
C LYS A 96 -9.17 7.40 -30.60
N GLN A 97 -9.23 8.26 -31.62
CA GLN A 97 -8.21 8.32 -32.68
C GLN A 97 -6.85 8.80 -32.17
N LEU A 98 -6.85 9.65 -31.14
CA LEU A 98 -5.63 10.13 -30.47
C LEU A 98 -5.08 9.15 -29.43
N ASN A 99 -5.77 8.03 -29.17
CA ASN A 99 -5.52 7.17 -28.01
C ASN A 99 -5.42 7.98 -26.70
N PHE A 100 -6.24 9.02 -26.58
CA PHE A 100 -6.23 9.93 -25.45
C PHE A 100 -7.02 9.34 -24.27
N GLY A 101 -6.34 9.13 -23.15
CA GLY A 101 -6.93 8.55 -21.95
C GLY A 101 -5.89 8.26 -20.88
N TYR A 102 -6.34 7.62 -19.80
CA TYR A 102 -5.49 7.09 -18.75
C TYR A 102 -4.74 5.85 -19.25
N ASN A 103 -3.50 5.64 -18.78
CA ASN A 103 -2.85 4.35 -18.94
C ASN A 103 -3.30 3.42 -17.80
N GLU A 104 -4.35 2.63 -18.02
CA GLU A 104 -4.95 1.81 -16.98
C GLU A 104 -3.99 0.75 -16.40
N GLU A 105 -3.08 0.21 -17.21
CA GLU A 105 -2.11 -0.79 -16.78
C GLU A 105 -1.06 -0.15 -15.87
N LEU A 106 -0.50 1.01 -16.27
CA LEU A 106 0.49 1.72 -15.47
C LEU A 106 -0.10 2.15 -14.12
N LEU A 107 -1.29 2.75 -14.14
CA LEU A 107 -1.95 3.22 -12.90
C LEU A 107 -2.32 2.07 -11.98
N ALA A 108 -2.80 0.95 -12.52
CA ALA A 108 -3.08 -0.24 -11.72
C ALA A 108 -1.79 -0.82 -11.11
N ASN A 109 -0.70 -0.90 -11.88
CA ASN A 109 0.59 -1.37 -11.40
C ASN A 109 1.14 -0.48 -10.27
N GLN A 110 1.15 0.83 -10.48
CA GLN A 110 1.64 1.77 -9.48
C GLN A 110 0.78 1.76 -8.22
N ALA A 111 -0.55 1.79 -8.35
CA ALA A 111 -1.44 1.72 -7.18
C ALA A 111 -1.22 0.43 -6.39
N TYR A 112 -1.01 -0.70 -7.07
CA TYR A 112 -0.76 -1.99 -6.44
C TYR A 112 0.61 -2.09 -5.77
N SER A 113 1.65 -1.50 -6.36
CA SER A 113 3.02 -1.62 -5.86
C SER A 113 3.38 -0.63 -4.75
N VAL A 114 2.63 0.47 -4.61
CA VAL A 114 2.89 1.47 -3.57
C VAL A 114 2.83 0.81 -2.18
N GLY A 115 3.95 0.90 -1.46
CA GLY A 115 4.08 0.34 -0.10
C GLY A 115 4.34 -1.17 -0.06
N LYS A 116 4.37 -1.87 -1.20
CA LYS A 116 4.81 -3.26 -1.30
C LYS A 116 6.29 -3.28 -1.70
N SER A 117 7.16 -3.68 -0.78
CA SER A 117 8.59 -3.93 -1.01
C SER A 117 8.98 -5.28 -0.43
#